data_AF-A0A3D3UPN1-F1
#
_entry.id   AF-A0A3D3UPN1-F1
#
_cell.length_a   1.000
_cell.length_b   1.000
_cell.length_c   1.000
_cell.angle_alpha   90.00
_cell.angle_beta   90.00
_cell.angle_gamma   90.00
#
_symmetry.space_group_name_H-M   'P 1'
#
loop_
_entity.id
_entity.type
_entity.pdbx_description
1 polymer ?
#
loop_
_entity_poly.entity_id
_entity_poly.type
_entity_poly.pdbx_seq_one_letter_code
_entity_poly.pdbx_strand_id
1 'polypeptide(L)'
;MTELLEERRESWGTRGGFILAAIGSAVGLGNLWGFPYKLYSYGGGAFLIPYIVALFLVGIPIMILEFSIGHYTQRAAPDAFKRGHKRFEIAGWWGI
;
A
#
# COMPACT_ATOMS: atom_id res chain seq x y z
N MET A 1 -24.96 22.82 20.57
CA MET A 1 -25.44 22.15 19.33
C MET A 1 -24.25 21.89 18.38
N THR A 2 -23.12 21.39 18.89
CA THR A 2 -21.89 21.17 18.10
C THR A 2 -21.20 19.85 18.49
N GLU A 3 -21.90 18.99 19.24
CA GLU A 3 -21.41 17.69 19.72
C GLU A 3 -22.06 16.49 18.99
N LEU A 4 -22.72 16.70 17.84
CA LEU A 4 -23.50 15.65 17.17
C LEU A 4 -22.89 15.05 15.90
N LEU A 5 -21.63 15.34 15.57
CA LEU A 5 -20.94 14.71 14.44
C LEU A 5 -19.56 14.19 14.87
N GLU A 6 -19.53 13.36 15.91
CA GLU A 6 -18.39 12.48 16.10
C GLU A 6 -18.50 11.39 15.03
N GLU A 7 -17.90 11.66 13.86
CA GLU A 7 -17.86 10.74 12.72
C GLU A 7 -17.05 9.50 13.12
N ARG A 8 -17.73 8.53 13.75
CA ARG A 8 -17.15 7.26 14.17
C ARG A 8 -16.69 6.53 12.92
N ARG A 9 -15.37 6.50 12.67
CA ARG A 9 -14.78 5.77 11.55
C ARG A 9 -15.24 4.33 11.55
N GLU A 10 -15.68 3.86 10.39
CA GLU A 10 -16.05 2.46 10.19
C GLU A 10 -14.80 1.58 10.32
N SER A 11 -14.93 0.52 11.11
CA SER A 11 -13.89 -0.50 11.29
C SER A 11 -14.23 -1.75 10.49
N TRP A 12 -13.22 -2.38 9.91
CA TRP A 12 -13.38 -3.66 9.21
C TRP A 12 -13.95 -4.73 10.14
N GLY A 13 -15.01 -5.42 9.69
CA GLY A 13 -15.68 -6.45 10.48
C GLY A 13 -14.80 -7.66 10.81
N THR A 14 -13.81 -7.99 9.96
CA THR A 14 -12.81 -9.04 10.23
C THR A 14 -11.44 -8.66 9.67
N ARG A 15 -10.37 -9.14 10.32
CA ARG A 15 -8.99 -9.00 9.80
C ARG A 15 -8.80 -9.68 8.45
N GLY A 16 -9.46 -10.83 8.23
CA GLY A 16 -9.42 -11.56 6.96
C GLY A 16 -10.04 -10.76 5.81
N GLY A 17 -11.18 -10.10 6.05
CA GLY A 17 -11.83 -9.23 5.07
C GLY A 17 -10.94 -8.06 4.64
N PHE A 18 -10.23 -7.44 5.60
CA PHE A 18 -9.26 -6.39 5.31
C PHE A 18 -8.10 -6.89 4.43
N ILE A 19 -7.50 -8.04 4.79
CA ILE A 19 -6.37 -8.60 4.02
C ILE A 19 -6.79 -8.95 2.60
N LEU A 20 -7.97 -9.54 2.41
CA LEU A 20 -8.49 -9.89 1.08
C LEU A 20 -8.75 -8.65 0.22
N ALA A 21 -9.32 -7.60 0.80
CA ALA A 21 -9.51 -6.32 0.11
C ALA A 21 -8.17 -5.69 -0.31
N ALA A 22 -7.16 -5.73 0.57
CA ALA A 22 -5.82 -5.22 0.27
C ALA A 22 -5.13 -6.04 -0.84
N ILE A 23 -5.22 -7.37 -0.80
CA ILE A 23 -4.67 -8.25 -1.85
C ILE A 23 -5.37 -7.99 -3.18
N GLY A 24 -6.71 -7.86 -3.18
CA GLY A 24 -7.49 -7.55 -4.38
C GLY A 24 -7.12 -6.21 -5.00
N SER A 25 -6.77 -5.21 -4.19
CA SER A 25 -6.27 -3.93 -4.68
C SER A 25 -4.84 -4.01 -5.22
N ALA A 26 -3.99 -4.85 -4.63
CA ALA A 26 -2.59 -4.99 -5.03
C ALA A 26 -2.40 -5.85 -6.29
N VAL A 27 -3.28 -6.84 -6.52
CA VAL A 27 -3.21 -7.74 -7.67
C VAL A 27 -4.10 -7.24 -8.81
N GLY A 28 -3.50 -6.49 -9.73
CA GLY A 28 -4.19 -5.94 -10.90
C GLY A 28 -3.81 -6.59 -12.24
N LEU A 29 -4.42 -6.08 -13.32
CA LEU A 29 -4.19 -6.53 -14.70
C LEU A 29 -2.70 -6.48 -15.11
N GLY A 30 -1.95 -5.51 -14.57
CA GLY A 30 -0.52 -5.37 -14.79
C GLY A 30 0.31 -6.56 -14.29
N ASN A 31 -0.08 -7.19 -13.18
CA ASN A 31 0.58 -8.41 -12.69
C ASN A 31 0.17 -9.65 -13.49
N LEU A 32 -1.03 -9.66 -14.07
CA LEU A 32 -1.52 -10.79 -14.86
C LEU A 32 -0.91 -10.84 -16.27
N TRP A 33 -0.70 -9.68 -16.92
CA TRP A 33 -0.19 -9.63 -18.30
C TRP A 33 1.23 -9.08 -18.42
N GLY A 34 1.56 -8.03 -17.66
CA GLY A 34 2.84 -7.35 -17.74
C GLY A 34 3.98 -8.12 -17.06
N PHE A 35 3.71 -8.85 -15.98
CA PHE A 35 4.71 -9.68 -15.31
C PHE A 35 5.16 -10.88 -16.16
N PRO A 36 4.27 -11.70 -16.76
CA PRO A 36 4.68 -12.79 -17.65
C PRO A 36 5.49 -12.30 -18.85
N TYR A 37 5.11 -11.15 -19.43
CA TYR A 37 5.86 -10.55 -20.52
C TYR A 37 7.30 -10.19 -20.10
N LYS A 38 7.46 -9.47 -18.98
CA LYS A 38 8.79 -9.16 -18.43
C LYS A 38 9.58 -10.42 -18.09
N LEU A 39 8.95 -11.40 -17.45
CA LEU A 39 9.57 -12.67 -17.13
C LEU A 39 10.15 -13.31 -18.39
N TYR A 40 9.36 -13.41 -19.47
CA TYR A 40 9.81 -14.00 -20.72
C TYR A 40 10.96 -13.19 -21.38
N SER A 41 10.83 -11.87 -21.46
CA SER A 41 11.82 -11.01 -22.13
C SER A 41 13.15 -10.87 -21.39
N TYR A 42 13.16 -10.99 -20.05
CA TYR A 42 14.36 -10.82 -19.22
C TYR A 42 15.02 -12.15 -18.80
N GLY A 43 14.94 -13.17 -19.64
CA GLY A 43 15.63 -14.46 -19.40
C GLY A 43 14.78 -15.51 -18.69
N GLY A 44 13.45 -15.42 -18.80
CA GLY A 44 12.52 -16.40 -18.25
C GLY A 44 12.62 -16.50 -16.73
N GLY A 45 12.78 -17.73 -16.23
CA GLY A 45 12.88 -18.00 -14.79
C GLY A 45 14.06 -17.31 -14.08
N ALA A 46 15.13 -16.95 -14.78
CA ALA A 46 16.28 -16.27 -14.18
C ALA A 46 15.91 -14.88 -13.62
N PHE A 47 14.93 -14.20 -14.23
CA PHE A 47 14.42 -12.91 -13.76
C PHE A 47 13.74 -12.98 -12.40
N LEU A 48 13.30 -14.17 -11.95
CA LEU A 48 12.70 -14.34 -10.62
C LEU A 48 13.70 -14.07 -9.49
N ILE A 49 14.99 -14.31 -9.70
CA ILE A 49 16.02 -14.12 -8.67
C ILE A 49 16.11 -12.65 -8.24
N PRO A 50 16.42 -11.68 -9.13
CA PRO A 50 16.44 -10.26 -8.76
C PRO A 50 15.05 -9.76 -8.34
N TYR A 51 13.96 -10.29 -8.91
CA TYR A 51 12.60 -9.92 -8.52
C TYR A 51 12.30 -10.27 -7.05
N ILE A 52 12.61 -11.49 -6.62
CA ILE A 52 12.41 -11.93 -5.23
C ILE A 52 13.32 -11.15 -4.29
N VAL A 53 14.57 -10.90 -4.67
CA VAL A 53 15.50 -10.08 -3.87
C VAL A 53 14.96 -8.66 -3.69
N ALA A 54 14.46 -8.03 -4.75
CA ALA A 54 13.84 -6.70 -4.67
C ALA A 54 12.55 -6.73 -3.82
N LEU A 55 11.75 -7.80 -3.90
CA LEU A 55 10.56 -7.96 -3.07
C LEU A 55 10.91 -7.99 -1.58
N PHE A 56 11.95 -8.74 -1.20
CA PHE A 56 12.38 -8.83 0.21
C PHE A 56 13.06 -7.56 0.71
N LEU A 57 13.90 -6.92 -0.11
CA LEU A 57 14.67 -5.75 0.31
C LEU A 57 13.88 -4.44 0.25
N VAL A 58 12.92 -4.34 -0.66
CA VAL A 58 12.22 -3.08 -0.93
C VAL A 58 10.72 -3.25 -0.75
N GLY A 59 10.12 -4.27 -1.37
CA GLY A 59 8.68 -4.47 -1.33
C GLY A 59 8.12 -4.65 0.09
N ILE A 60 8.63 -5.64 0.83
CA ILE A 60 8.17 -5.94 2.19
C ILE A 60 8.43 -4.78 3.16
N PRO A 61 9.65 -4.18 3.21
CA PRO A 61 9.92 -3.07 4.11
C PRO A 61 9.03 -1.84 3.84
N ILE A 62 8.82 -1.49 2.57
CA ILE A 62 7.92 -0.37 2.22
C ILE A 62 6.49 -0.68 2.64
N MET A 63 5.99 -1.89 2.37
CA MET A 63 4.64 -2.29 2.75
C MET A 63 4.43 -2.20 4.28
N ILE A 64 5.41 -2.66 5.06
CA ILE A 64 5.38 -2.54 6.53
C ILE A 64 5.38 -1.08 6.96
N LEU A 65 6.20 -0.23 6.33
CA LEU A 65 6.24 1.21 6.64
C LEU A 65 4.89 1.88 6.37
N GLU A 66 4.28 1.63 5.21
CA GLU A 66 2.97 2.18 4.85
C GLU A 66 1.87 1.74 5.81
N PHE A 67 1.79 0.44 6.12
CA PHE A 67 0.83 -0.06 7.10
C PHE A 67 1.09 0.49 8.50
N SER A 68 2.34 0.64 8.92
CA SER A 68 2.70 1.17 10.23
C SER A 68 2.27 2.65 10.36
N ILE A 69 2.52 3.46 9.33
CA ILE A 69 2.10 4.86 9.29
C ILE A 69 0.57 4.98 9.27
N GLY A 70 -0.10 4.18 8.44
CA GLY A 70 -1.56 4.14 8.38
C GLY A 70 -2.19 3.70 9.70
N HIS A 71 -1.60 2.68 10.35
CA HIS A 71 -2.09 2.18 11.64
C HIS A 71 -1.85 3.17 12.79
N TYR A 72 -0.70 3.85 12.81
CA TYR A 72 -0.38 4.83 13.85
C TYR A 72 -1.21 6.11 13.73
N THR A 73 -1.40 6.60 12.51
CA THR A 73 -2.10 7.88 12.29
C THR A 73 -3.61 7.71 12.19
N GLN A 74 -4.11 6.52 11.85
CA GLN A 74 -5.52 6.23 11.58
C GLN A 74 -6.16 7.31 10.68
N ARG A 75 -5.41 7.83 9.70
CA ARG A 75 -5.80 8.99 8.86
C ARG A 75 -5.54 8.69 7.39
N ALA A 76 -6.19 9.45 6.52
CA ALA A 76 -5.94 9.39 5.09
C ALA A 76 -4.49 9.78 4.78
N ALA A 77 -3.93 9.29 3.66
CA ALA A 77 -2.55 9.52 3.26
C ALA A 77 -2.08 11.00 3.41
N PRO A 78 -2.76 12.03 2.86
CA PRO A 78 -2.32 13.42 3.02
C PRO A 78 -2.29 13.90 4.47
N ASP A 79 -3.26 13.49 5.29
CA ASP A 79 -3.34 13.85 6.71
C ASP A 79 -2.33 13.08 7.59
N ALA A 80 -1.98 11.86 7.20
CA ALA A 80 -0.97 11.05 7.85
C ALA A 80 0.44 11.66 7.64
N PHE A 81 0.77 12.03 6.40
CA PHE A 81 2.06 12.67 6.09
C PHE A 81 2.17 14.09 6.67
N LYS A 82 1.06 14.83 6.76
CA LYS A 82 1.00 16.15 7.40
C LYS A 82 1.35 16.12 8.89
N ARG A 83 1.04 15.02 9.60
CA ARG A 83 1.38 14.81 11.02
C ARG A 83 2.89 14.62 11.22
N GLY A 84 3.57 14.01 10.24
CA GLY A 84 5.02 13.84 10.24
C GLY A 84 5.75 15.17 9.99
N HIS A 85 5.49 15.81 8.85
CA HIS A 85 6.11 17.10 8.52
C HIS A 85 5.33 17.79 7.38
N LYS A 86 4.91 19.06 7.57
CA LYS A 86 4.01 19.82 6.66
C LYS A 86 4.42 19.80 5.17
N ARG A 87 5.71 19.67 4.84
CA ARG A 87 6.22 19.58 3.46
C ARG A 87 5.89 18.26 2.75
N PHE A 88 5.66 17.17 3.50
CA PHE A 88 5.30 15.87 2.93
C PHE A 88 3.79 15.73 2.68
N GLU A 89 2.98 16.75 3.00
CA GLU A 89 1.57 16.80 2.62
C GLU A 89 1.42 16.61 1.11
N ILE A 90 2.29 17.25 0.31
CA ILE A 90 2.34 17.09 -1.15
C ILE A 90 2.56 15.61 -1.53
N ALA A 91 3.47 14.90 -0.87
CA ALA A 91 3.69 13.47 -1.17
C ALA A 91 2.43 12.61 -0.91
N GLY A 92 1.61 12.97 0.08
CA GLY A 92 0.35 12.29 0.36
C GLY A 92 -0.79 12.60 -0.63
N TRP A 93 -0.73 13.75 -1.33
CA TRP A 93 -1.64 14.08 -2.44
C TRP A 93 -1.24 13.40 -3.76
N TRP A 94 0.01 12.96 -3.88
CA TRP A 94 0.56 12.27 -5.05
C TRP A 94 0.60 10.75 -4.91
N GLY A 95 -0.04 10.19 -3.87
CA GLY A 95 -0.28 8.76 -3.81
C GLY A 95 -1.12 8.34 -5.01
N ILE A 96 -0.46 7.74 -6.00
CA ILE A 96 -1.07 7.17 -7.21
C ILE A 96 -2.06 6.07 -6.83
#